data_AF-A0A560KVK5-F1
#
_entry.id   AF-A0A560KVK5-F1
#
_cell.length_a   1.000
_cell.length_b   1.000
_cell.length_c   1.000
_cell.angle_alpha   90.00
_cell.angle_beta   90.00
_cell.angle_gamma   90.00
#
_symmetry.space_group_name_H-M   'P 1'
#
loop_
_entity.id
_entity.type
_entity.pdbx_description
1 polymer ?
#
loop_
_entity_poly.entity_id
_entity_poly.type
_entity_poly.pdbx_seq_one_letter_code
_entity_poly.pdbx_strand_id
1 'polypeptide(L)'
;MFALGFRCVAAGMCVAIGLAVLDAAAGPAEVAQIKSRQGKFRDMGGALKAINDELKKRTIDWDNTVAPNAQTIKDRSGYLPNWFPKGSGPESGAKTYALPAIWQNSDDFVTLGKVAQVEAAKLNQVAISKDANALKEEVEAMGKACKACHDSYRSPDYAKQNDD
;
A
#
# COMPACT_ATOMS: atom_id res chain seq x y z
N MET A 1 -18.87 25.07 -77.16
CA MET A 1 -19.38 24.83 -75.80
C MET A 1 -19.21 23.35 -75.50
N PHE A 2 -18.18 22.93 -74.76
CA PHE A 2 -18.17 21.77 -73.86
C PHE A 2 -16.86 21.84 -73.06
N ALA A 3 -17.01 21.87 -71.74
CA ALA A 3 -15.97 22.20 -70.78
C ALA A 3 -15.28 20.94 -70.21
N LEU A 4 -14.16 21.24 -69.53
CA LEU A 4 -13.18 20.42 -68.82
C LEU A 4 -13.68 19.19 -68.05
N GLY A 5 -12.74 18.27 -67.79
CA GLY A 5 -12.84 17.36 -66.64
C GLY A 5 -11.65 16.43 -66.42
N PHE A 6 -10.45 16.95 -66.14
CA PHE A 6 -9.34 16.17 -65.59
C PHE A 6 -9.64 15.86 -64.11
N ARG A 7 -9.78 14.58 -63.74
CA ARG A 7 -9.95 14.17 -62.34
C ARG A 7 -8.65 13.56 -61.83
N CYS A 8 -7.96 14.31 -60.96
CA CYS A 8 -6.78 13.86 -60.24
C CYS A 8 -7.07 12.64 -59.37
N VAL A 9 -6.15 11.69 -59.42
CA VAL A 9 -5.99 10.59 -58.46
C VAL A 9 -5.39 11.15 -57.18
N ALA A 10 -5.98 10.85 -56.02
CA ALA A 10 -5.33 11.03 -54.72
C ALA A 10 -5.56 9.78 -53.88
N ALA A 11 -4.56 8.90 -53.85
CA ALA A 11 -4.49 7.78 -52.92
C ALA A 11 -4.15 8.34 -51.53
N GLY A 12 -5.11 8.27 -50.61
CA GLY A 12 -4.93 8.68 -49.23
C GLY A 12 -4.02 7.72 -48.48
N MET A 13 -2.81 8.17 -48.15
CA MET A 13 -1.89 7.48 -47.26
C MET A 13 -2.39 7.65 -45.82
N CYS A 14 -3.02 6.61 -45.27
CA CYS A 14 -3.38 6.54 -43.86
C CYS A 14 -2.09 6.49 -43.02
N VAL A 15 -1.68 7.65 -42.47
CA VAL A 15 -0.64 7.72 -41.44
C VAL A 15 -1.23 7.15 -40.16
N ALA A 16 -0.88 5.91 -39.83
CA ALA A 16 -1.17 5.33 -38.53
C ALA A 16 -0.28 6.02 -37.48
N ILE A 17 -0.85 6.99 -36.75
CA ILE A 17 -0.21 7.58 -35.58
C ILE A 17 -0.26 6.52 -34.47
N GLY A 18 0.85 5.80 -34.29
CA GLY A 18 1.05 4.96 -33.12
C GLY A 18 1.10 5.84 -31.89
N LEU A 19 0.09 5.74 -31.02
CA LEU A 19 0.14 6.25 -29.66
C LEU A 19 1.22 5.45 -28.90
N ALA A 20 2.45 5.97 -28.91
CA ALA A 20 3.45 5.56 -27.95
C ALA A 20 2.96 6.01 -26.57
N VAL A 21 2.49 5.04 -25.77
CA VAL A 21 2.21 5.28 -24.35
C VAL A 21 3.59 5.46 -23.70
N LEU A 22 4.01 6.71 -23.51
CA LEU A 22 5.19 6.99 -22.69
C LEU A 22 4.86 6.57 -21.26
N ASP A 23 5.44 5.45 -20.83
CA ASP A 23 5.43 5.06 -19.43
C ASP A 23 6.31 6.06 -18.69
N ALA A 24 5.69 7.10 -18.12
CA ALA A 24 6.41 8.16 -17.43
C ALA A 24 7.17 7.56 -16.25
N ALA A 25 8.50 7.65 -16.30
CA ALA A 25 9.36 7.32 -15.17
C ALA A 25 8.93 8.17 -13.95
N ALA A 26 8.93 7.56 -12.75
CA ALA A 26 8.60 8.27 -11.53
C ALA A 26 9.44 9.54 -11.37
N GLY A 27 8.77 10.63 -10.98
CA GLY A 27 9.44 11.86 -10.59
C GLY A 27 10.01 11.76 -9.16
N PRO A 28 10.76 12.80 -8.74
CA PRO A 28 11.31 12.86 -7.39
C PRO A 28 10.25 12.78 -6.28
N ALA A 29 9.02 13.23 -6.54
CA ALA A 29 7.92 13.20 -5.58
C ALA A 29 7.43 11.77 -5.31
N GLU A 30 7.32 10.94 -6.35
CA GLU A 30 6.92 9.53 -6.25
C GLU A 30 8.00 8.72 -5.50
N VAL A 31 9.28 8.99 -5.79
CA VAL A 31 10.41 8.37 -5.08
C VAL A 31 10.45 8.80 -3.62
N ALA A 32 10.10 10.05 -3.29
CA ALA A 32 10.01 10.52 -1.91
C ALA A 32 8.94 9.77 -1.08
N GLN A 33 7.90 9.23 -1.72
CA GLN A 33 6.89 8.41 -1.03
C GLN A 33 7.46 7.10 -0.48
N ILE A 34 8.58 6.59 -1.00
CA ILE A 34 9.19 5.34 -0.55
C ILE A 34 9.61 5.45 0.92
N LYS A 35 10.33 6.50 1.30
CA LYS A 35 10.75 6.70 2.70
C LYS A 35 9.54 6.98 3.60
N SER A 36 8.58 7.76 3.10
CA SER A 36 7.34 8.11 3.80
C SER A 36 6.54 6.87 4.18
N ARG A 37 6.21 6.00 3.20
CA ARG A 37 5.42 4.78 3.43
C ARG A 37 6.12 3.82 4.37
N GLN A 38 7.44 3.65 4.24
CA GLN A 38 8.21 2.79 5.15
C GLN A 38 8.15 3.32 6.58
N GLY A 39 8.15 4.64 6.79
CA GLY A 39 7.94 5.26 8.10
C GLY A 39 6.59 4.90 8.69
N LYS A 40 5.53 5.06 7.91
CA LYS A 40 4.17 4.75 8.34
C LYS A 40 4.01 3.26 8.67
N PHE A 41 4.62 2.36 7.90
CA PHE A 41 4.62 0.93 8.23
C PHE A 41 5.40 0.60 9.50
N ARG A 42 6.51 1.30 9.79
CA ARG A 42 7.24 1.16 11.05
C ARG A 42 6.39 1.63 12.24
N ASP A 43 5.71 2.77 12.11
CA ASP A 43 4.79 3.28 13.13
C ASP A 43 3.71 2.23 13.44
N MET A 44 3.06 1.69 12.39
CA MET A 44 2.00 0.68 12.54
C MET A 44 2.52 -0.63 13.15
N GLY A 45 3.67 -1.13 12.69
CA GLY A 45 4.27 -2.36 13.21
C GLY A 45 4.70 -2.23 14.68
N GLY A 46 5.31 -1.10 15.04
CA GLY A 46 5.65 -0.78 16.43
C GLY A 46 4.41 -0.66 17.32
N ALA A 47 3.36 -0.01 16.84
CA ALA A 47 2.10 0.12 17.55
C ALA A 47 1.42 -1.23 17.81
N LEU A 48 1.34 -2.10 16.79
CA LEU A 48 0.74 -3.43 16.94
C LEU A 48 1.56 -4.30 17.91
N LYS A 49 2.89 -4.17 17.87
CA LYS A 49 3.78 -4.85 18.84
C LYS A 49 3.49 -4.38 20.27
N ALA A 50 3.36 -3.08 20.50
CA ALA A 50 3.07 -2.54 21.83
C ALA A 50 1.74 -3.07 22.39
N ILE A 51 0.68 -3.09 21.58
CA ILE A 51 -0.61 -3.69 21.94
C ILE A 51 -0.45 -5.18 22.29
N ASN A 52 0.28 -5.94 21.46
CA ASN A 52 0.51 -7.35 21.70
C ASN A 52 1.35 -7.63 22.97
N ASP A 53 2.23 -6.71 23.35
CA ASP A 53 2.99 -6.82 24.59
C ASP A 53 2.11 -6.54 25.83
N GLU A 54 1.11 -5.64 25.73
CA GLU A 54 0.11 -5.45 26.79
C GLU A 54 -0.70 -6.71 27.06
N LEU A 55 -1.10 -7.46 26.01
CA LEU A 55 -1.84 -8.72 26.13
C LEU A 55 -1.09 -9.81 26.91
N LYS A 56 0.23 -9.68 27.09
CA LYS A 56 1.07 -10.62 27.86
C LYS A 56 1.18 -10.23 29.33
N LYS A 57 0.75 -9.02 29.70
CA LYS A 57 0.81 -8.52 31.09
C LYS A 57 -0.38 -9.02 31.89
N ARG A 58 -0.23 -8.99 33.22
CA ARG A 58 -1.35 -9.27 34.15
C ARG A 58 -2.43 -8.19 34.12
N THR A 59 -2.02 -6.95 33.85
CA THR A 59 -2.89 -5.78 33.75
C THR A 59 -2.55 -5.04 32.47
N ILE A 60 -3.55 -4.79 31.63
CA ILE A 60 -3.43 -4.08 30.35
C ILE A 60 -3.50 -2.57 30.60
N ASP A 61 -2.52 -1.81 30.09
CA ASP A 61 -2.57 -0.36 30.05
C ASP A 61 -3.37 0.14 28.84
N TRP A 62 -4.68 0.23 29.03
CA TRP A 62 -5.61 0.61 27.97
C TRP A 62 -5.41 2.04 27.48
N ASP A 63 -5.22 2.98 28.40
CA ASP A 63 -5.33 4.41 28.11
C ASP A 63 -4.02 5.01 27.60
N ASN A 64 -2.88 4.53 28.08
CA ASN A 64 -1.58 5.07 27.65
C ASN A 64 -0.88 4.21 26.60
N THR A 65 -1.30 2.95 26.43
CA THR A 65 -0.68 2.05 25.45
C THR A 65 -1.67 1.55 24.41
N VAL A 66 -2.72 0.82 24.77
CA VAL A 66 -3.56 0.13 23.77
C VAL A 66 -4.31 1.12 22.86
N ALA A 67 -5.09 2.04 23.42
CA ALA A 67 -5.89 2.99 22.66
C ALA A 67 -5.06 3.90 21.73
N PRO A 68 -3.98 4.59 22.18
CA PRO A 68 -3.20 5.45 21.28
C PRO A 68 -2.47 4.67 20.17
N ASN A 69 -2.03 3.43 20.43
CA ASN A 69 -1.41 2.60 19.41
C ASN A 69 -2.45 2.07 18.40
N ALA A 70 -3.64 1.67 18.85
CA ALA A 70 -4.71 1.25 17.95
C ALA A 70 -5.18 2.40 17.05
N GLN A 71 -5.27 3.61 17.62
CA GLN A 71 -5.55 4.84 16.87
C GLN A 71 -4.46 5.14 15.84
N THR A 72 -3.18 4.96 16.19
CA THR A 72 -2.06 5.11 15.26
C THR A 72 -2.19 4.16 14.07
N ILE A 73 -2.53 2.89 14.30
CA ILE A 73 -2.74 1.90 13.23
C ILE A 73 -3.90 2.32 12.33
N LYS A 74 -5.04 2.71 12.92
CA LYS A 74 -6.21 3.21 12.19
C LYS A 74 -5.87 4.42 11.32
N ASP A 75 -5.27 5.46 11.89
CA ASP A 75 -5.00 6.71 11.18
C ASP A 75 -3.96 6.54 10.07
N ARG A 76 -2.95 5.70 10.29
CA ARG A 76 -1.98 5.37 9.24
C ARG A 76 -2.65 4.53 8.15
N SER A 77 -3.43 3.51 8.48
CA SER A 77 -4.02 2.63 7.46
C SER A 77 -4.99 3.31 6.48
N GLY A 78 -5.64 4.42 6.87
CA GLY A 78 -6.79 5.00 6.17
C GLY A 78 -6.63 5.31 4.67
N TYR A 79 -5.39 5.44 4.17
CA TYR A 79 -5.10 5.65 2.74
C TYR A 79 -3.92 4.79 2.25
N LEU A 80 -3.70 3.63 2.84
CA LEU A 80 -2.54 2.75 2.58
C LEU A 80 -2.25 2.52 1.08
N PRO A 81 -3.23 2.20 0.21
CA PRO A 81 -2.93 1.96 -1.21
C PRO A 81 -2.33 3.18 -1.92
N ASN A 82 -2.68 4.40 -1.49
CA ASN A 82 -2.24 5.65 -2.11
C ASN A 82 -0.75 5.95 -1.86
N TRP A 83 -0.06 5.15 -1.04
CA TRP A 83 1.36 5.32 -0.75
C TRP A 83 2.29 4.72 -1.80
N PHE A 84 1.73 4.08 -2.83
CA PHE A 84 2.45 3.32 -3.85
C PHE A 84 2.24 3.90 -5.26
N PRO A 85 2.66 5.16 -5.51
CA PRO A 85 2.56 5.72 -6.86
C PRO A 85 3.39 4.90 -7.85
N LYS A 86 2.96 4.87 -9.13
CA LYS A 86 3.68 4.18 -10.20
C LYS A 86 5.11 4.71 -10.30
N GLY A 87 6.06 3.81 -10.59
CA GLY A 87 7.48 4.15 -10.66
C GLY A 87 8.17 4.24 -9.30
N SER A 88 7.46 4.03 -8.18
CA SER A 88 8.07 3.97 -6.84
C SER A 88 8.49 2.56 -6.41
N GLY A 89 8.59 1.63 -7.37
CA GLY A 89 9.11 0.28 -7.20
C GLY A 89 10.63 0.19 -7.35
N PRO A 90 11.17 -1.04 -7.48
CA PRO A 90 12.60 -1.26 -7.65
C PRO A 90 13.20 -0.51 -8.85
N GLU A 91 12.40 -0.26 -9.88
CA GLU A 91 12.77 0.52 -11.07
C GLU A 91 13.19 1.96 -10.77
N SER A 92 12.79 2.52 -9.61
CA SER A 92 13.22 3.85 -9.16
C SER A 92 14.71 3.96 -8.82
N GLY A 93 15.39 2.83 -8.61
CA GLY A 93 16.77 2.79 -8.08
C GLY A 93 16.90 3.14 -6.59
N ALA A 94 15.82 3.55 -5.92
CA ALA A 94 15.81 3.80 -4.49
C ALA A 94 15.57 2.52 -3.68
N LYS A 95 16.12 2.45 -2.46
CA LYS A 95 15.95 1.28 -1.57
C LYS A 95 14.48 1.09 -1.19
N THR A 96 13.86 0.04 -1.72
CA THR A 96 12.48 -0.35 -1.46
C THR A 96 12.33 -1.87 -1.39
N TYR A 97 11.39 -2.34 -0.58
CA TYR A 97 10.98 -3.74 -0.56
C TYR A 97 9.63 -3.96 -1.25
N ALA A 98 9.03 -2.91 -1.82
CA ALA A 98 7.85 -3.05 -2.66
C ALA A 98 8.21 -3.86 -3.92
N LEU A 99 7.47 -4.93 -4.20
CA LEU A 99 7.66 -5.74 -5.40
C LEU A 99 6.91 -5.13 -6.60
N PRO A 100 7.38 -5.33 -7.85
CA PRO A 100 6.66 -4.87 -9.05
C PRO A 100 5.22 -5.39 -9.14
N ALA A 101 4.96 -6.55 -8.51
CA ALA A 101 3.65 -7.17 -8.40
C ALA A 101 2.55 -6.22 -7.88
N ILE A 102 2.89 -5.22 -7.06
CA ILE A 102 1.93 -4.21 -6.58
C ILE A 102 1.21 -3.52 -7.74
N TRP A 103 1.95 -3.12 -8.77
CA TRP A 103 1.38 -2.41 -9.92
C TRP A 103 0.83 -3.35 -10.99
N GLN A 104 1.32 -4.60 -11.04
CA GLN A 104 0.82 -5.63 -11.96
C GLN A 104 -0.54 -6.19 -11.50
N ASN A 105 -0.74 -6.30 -10.18
CA ASN A 105 -1.94 -6.86 -9.55
C ASN A 105 -2.65 -5.79 -8.69
N SER A 106 -2.82 -4.58 -9.23
CA SER A 106 -3.26 -3.43 -8.45
C SER A 106 -4.62 -3.63 -7.77
N ASP A 107 -5.54 -4.37 -8.39
CA ASP A 107 -6.88 -4.59 -7.81
C ASP A 107 -6.82 -5.45 -6.55
N ASP A 108 -5.99 -6.50 -6.56
CA ASP A 108 -5.77 -7.35 -5.39
C ASP A 108 -5.05 -6.57 -4.29
N PHE A 109 -4.00 -5.82 -4.65
CA PHE A 109 -3.29 -4.96 -3.69
C PHE A 109 -4.22 -3.94 -3.01
N VAL A 110 -5.07 -3.27 -3.77
CA VAL A 110 -6.08 -2.33 -3.24
C VAL A 110 -7.09 -3.05 -2.35
N THR A 111 -7.51 -4.25 -2.73
CA THR A 111 -8.45 -5.07 -1.95
C THR A 111 -7.86 -5.46 -0.59
N LEU A 112 -6.64 -5.98 -0.57
CA LEU A 112 -5.94 -6.30 0.69
C LEU A 112 -5.70 -5.05 1.55
N GLY A 113 -5.38 -3.92 0.92
CA GLY A 113 -5.26 -2.64 1.60
C GLY A 113 -6.55 -2.21 2.30
N LYS A 114 -7.71 -2.38 1.65
CA LYS A 114 -9.02 -2.11 2.25
C LYS A 114 -9.35 -3.06 3.39
N VAL A 115 -9.00 -4.35 3.27
CA VAL A 115 -9.15 -5.31 4.38
C VAL A 115 -8.34 -4.85 5.59
N ALA A 116 -7.07 -4.46 5.40
CA ALA A 116 -6.24 -3.95 6.49
C ALA A 116 -6.82 -2.67 7.14
N GLN A 117 -7.47 -1.79 6.37
CA GLN A 117 -8.17 -0.61 6.90
C GLN A 117 -9.37 -0.99 7.78
N VAL A 118 -10.14 -1.99 7.37
CA VAL A 118 -11.30 -2.48 8.12
C VAL A 118 -10.86 -3.10 9.45
N GLU A 119 -9.86 -3.98 9.45
CA GLU A 119 -9.34 -4.57 10.68
C GLU A 119 -8.68 -3.51 11.59
N ALA A 120 -7.98 -2.53 11.03
CA ALA A 120 -7.43 -1.41 11.82
C ALA A 120 -8.53 -0.60 12.52
N ALA A 121 -9.67 -0.38 11.86
CA ALA A 121 -10.81 0.31 12.46
C ALA A 121 -11.46 -0.51 13.58
N LYS A 122 -11.61 -1.83 13.40
CA LYS A 122 -12.12 -2.75 14.43
C LYS A 122 -11.17 -2.83 15.63
N LEU A 123 -9.86 -2.94 15.40
CA LEU A 123 -8.84 -2.93 16.45
C LEU A 123 -8.97 -1.68 17.33
N ASN A 124 -9.16 -0.52 16.71
CA ASN A 124 -9.41 0.72 17.44
C ASN A 124 -10.73 0.70 18.24
N GLN A 125 -11.79 0.14 17.68
CA GLN A 125 -13.08 0.04 18.37
C GLN A 125 -12.99 -0.87 19.61
N VAL A 126 -12.30 -2.00 19.49
CA VAL A 126 -12.07 -2.95 20.59
C VAL A 126 -11.14 -2.36 21.66
N ALA A 127 -10.12 -1.60 21.24
CA ALA A 127 -9.26 -0.85 22.15
C ALA A 127 -10.06 0.14 23.03
N ILE A 128 -11.04 0.82 22.43
CA ILE A 128 -11.92 1.77 23.14
C ILE A 128 -12.87 1.04 24.10
N SER A 129 -13.40 -0.13 23.72
CA SER A 129 -14.32 -0.90 24.58
C SER A 129 -13.61 -1.66 25.71
N LYS A 130 -12.28 -1.67 25.73
CA LYS A 130 -11.44 -2.31 26.76
C LYS A 130 -11.75 -3.80 26.97
N ASP A 131 -12.09 -4.51 25.90
CA ASP A 131 -12.35 -5.95 25.91
C ASP A 131 -11.07 -6.72 25.59
N ALA A 132 -10.49 -7.41 26.59
CA ALA A 132 -9.22 -8.11 26.43
C ALA A 132 -9.31 -9.34 25.50
N ASN A 133 -10.43 -10.05 25.49
CA ASN A 133 -10.60 -11.23 24.64
C ASN A 133 -10.76 -10.81 23.19
N ALA A 134 -11.64 -9.83 22.94
CA ALA A 134 -11.80 -9.24 21.62
C ALA A 134 -10.49 -8.59 21.13
N LEU A 135 -9.71 -7.96 22.02
CA LEU A 135 -8.43 -7.34 21.64
C LEU A 135 -7.45 -8.40 21.13
N LYS A 136 -7.40 -9.56 21.79
CA LYS A 136 -6.54 -10.65 21.35
C LYS A 136 -6.94 -11.15 19.95
N GLU A 137 -8.22 -11.42 19.73
CA GLU A 137 -8.73 -11.90 18.44
C GLU A 137 -8.46 -10.88 17.32
N GLU A 138 -8.65 -9.59 17.61
CA GLU A 138 -8.48 -8.53 16.63
C GLU A 138 -7.01 -8.21 16.33
N VAL A 139 -6.10 -8.36 17.31
CA VAL A 139 -4.65 -8.31 17.07
C VAL A 139 -4.21 -9.42 16.12
N GLU A 140 -4.77 -10.63 16.26
CA GLU A 140 -4.51 -11.73 15.33
C GLU A 140 -5.08 -11.46 13.93
N ALA A 141 -6.29 -10.91 13.84
CA ALA A 141 -6.91 -10.52 12.57
C ALA A 141 -6.11 -9.45 11.84
N MET A 142 -5.72 -8.39 12.54
CA MET A 142 -4.86 -7.33 12.00
C MET A 142 -3.48 -7.88 11.57
N GLY A 143 -2.90 -8.80 12.34
CA GLY A 143 -1.67 -9.51 11.99
C GLY A 143 -1.80 -10.30 10.68
N LYS A 144 -2.92 -11.03 10.50
CA LYS A 144 -3.23 -11.76 9.26
C LYS A 144 -3.39 -10.83 8.07
N ALA A 145 -4.04 -9.68 8.24
CA ALA A 145 -4.16 -8.67 7.18
C ALA A 145 -2.79 -8.10 6.77
N CYS A 146 -1.91 -7.82 7.74
CA CYS A 146 -0.53 -7.43 7.46
C CYS A 146 0.21 -8.51 6.65
N LYS A 147 0.07 -9.78 7.07
CA LYS A 147 0.74 -10.92 6.44
C LYS A 147 0.27 -11.13 5.00
N ALA A 148 -1.03 -11.10 4.75
CA ALA A 148 -1.60 -11.33 3.42
C ALA A 148 -1.03 -10.39 2.36
N CYS A 149 -0.82 -9.11 2.71
CA CYS A 149 -0.17 -8.17 1.79
C CYS A 149 1.34 -8.42 1.69
N HIS A 150 2.04 -8.64 2.81
CA HIS A 150 3.48 -8.84 2.79
C HIS A 150 3.94 -10.11 2.07
N ASP A 151 3.16 -11.19 2.12
CA ASP A 151 3.48 -12.45 1.43
C ASP A 151 3.58 -12.29 -0.10
N SER A 152 2.75 -11.41 -0.67
CA SER A 152 2.65 -11.22 -2.12
C SER A 152 3.42 -9.99 -2.63
N TYR A 153 3.56 -8.95 -1.80
CA TYR A 153 3.93 -7.61 -2.27
C TYR A 153 5.19 -7.03 -1.61
N ARG A 154 5.75 -7.69 -0.60
CA ARG A 154 6.98 -7.26 0.07
C ARG A 154 8.11 -8.25 -0.15
N SER A 155 9.26 -7.75 -0.61
CA SER A 155 10.46 -8.57 -0.79
C SER A 155 10.88 -9.21 0.54
N PRO A 156 11.24 -10.52 0.53
CA PRO A 156 11.73 -11.23 1.71
C PRO A 156 13.10 -10.72 2.19
N ASP A 157 13.84 -9.97 1.37
CA ASP A 157 15.12 -9.36 1.78
C ASP A 157 14.97 -8.35 2.92
N TYR A 158 13.74 -7.91 3.20
CA TYR A 158 13.44 -7.16 4.43
C TYR A 158 13.76 -7.97 5.69
N ALA A 159 13.43 -9.25 5.73
CA ALA A 159 13.66 -10.09 6.91
C ALA A 159 15.15 -10.27 7.19
N LYS A 160 15.92 -10.58 6.13
CA LYS A 160 17.37 -10.83 6.19
C LYS A 160 18.21 -9.68 6.75
N GLN A 161 17.69 -8.46 6.78
CA GLN A 161 18.40 -7.27 7.26
C GLN A 161 18.05 -6.87 8.69
N ASN A 162 17.07 -7.53 9.31
CA ASN A 162 16.67 -7.28 10.71
C ASN A 162 17.01 -8.48 11.62
N ASP A 163 17.69 -9.49 11.08
CA ASP A 163 18.14 -10.69 11.80
C ASP A 163 19.64 -10.63 12.18
N ASP A 164 20.32 -9.50 11.89
CA ASP A 164 21.69 -9.16 12.29
C ASP A 164 21.68 -8.15 13.46
#